data_AF-A0A3R6KQW1-F1
#
_entry.id   AF-A0A3R6KQW1-F1
#
_cell.length_a   1.000
_cell.length_b   1.000
_cell.length_c   1.000
_cell.angle_alpha   90.00
_cell.angle_beta   90.00
_cell.angle_gamma   90.00
#
_symmetry.space_group_name_H-M   'P 1'
#
loop_
_entity.id
_entity.type
_entity.pdbx_description
1 polymer ?
#
loop_
_entity_poly.entity_id
_entity_poly.type
_entity_poly.pdbx_seq_one_letter_code
_entity_poly.pdbx_strand_id
1 'polypeptide(L)'
;MGSYLNPGNALFKMAVNSQIFIDKSMLIQATNQCMNTMQRFVCVSRPRRFGKSVAADMLAAYYDRSIDSSALFEHLKISSQASYQKHLNQYDVIKINIQEFLSGTQTVDEMLQRIQKFLIYDLMDVYGEVRFRDDKNLIQVMKDVYAYTGHPFVILIDEWDCLFREYQRSETAQKKYLDFLRAWLKDQSYVALAYMTGILPVKKYGSHSALNMFTEYSMTEPGNMAPYFGFTEEEVQELCELYQMNFEEARAWYDGYGLVQHERTGEIRYSMYSPKSVVEAMLRHKFGTYWNQTETYEALKLYIRMNLNGLKDAVVKMLAGENVSINTGTFTNDMTNFSTKDDVLTLLVHLGYLTYDSENETVTIPNKEVSQEYINARKDYRGNLLLAGINYERNTKTHSCVIEKITI
;
A
#
# COMPACT_ATOMS: atom_id res chain seq x y z
N MET A 1 26.98 -5.05 4.12
CA MET A 1 25.62 -5.14 3.57
C MET A 1 24.71 -5.44 4.74
N GLY A 2 23.54 -4.81 4.84
CA GLY A 2 22.58 -5.13 5.91
C GLY A 2 22.07 -6.57 5.74
N SER A 3 21.75 -7.24 6.84
CA SER A 3 21.15 -8.57 6.80
C SER A 3 19.65 -8.47 6.48
N TYR A 4 19.14 -9.38 5.65
CA TYR A 4 17.72 -9.50 5.36
C TYR A 4 16.99 -10.38 6.40
N LEU A 5 17.75 -11.14 7.20
CA LEU A 5 17.29 -11.84 8.38
C LEU A 5 17.52 -10.96 9.62
N ASN A 6 16.49 -10.83 10.45
CA ASN A 6 16.52 -10.06 11.69
C ASN A 6 17.11 -8.65 11.46
N PRO A 7 16.44 -7.80 10.64
CA PRO A 7 16.96 -6.50 10.23
C PRO A 7 17.05 -5.47 11.39
N GLY A 8 16.57 -5.82 12.58
CA GLY A 8 16.55 -4.98 13.76
C GLY A 8 15.44 -3.91 13.70
N ASN A 9 15.58 -2.90 14.57
CA ASN A 9 14.54 -1.89 14.79
C ASN A 9 14.93 -0.47 14.35
N ALA A 10 16.07 -0.30 13.68
CA ALA A 10 16.65 1.01 13.37
C ALA A 10 15.73 1.87 12.47
N LEU A 11 15.17 1.30 11.41
CA LEU A 11 14.30 2.02 10.48
C LEU A 11 13.00 2.47 11.15
N PHE A 12 12.38 1.61 11.96
CA PHE A 12 11.19 1.99 12.72
C PHE A 12 11.51 3.04 13.79
N LYS A 13 12.65 2.92 14.47
CA LYS A 13 13.13 3.94 15.42
C LYS A 13 13.31 5.30 14.74
N MET A 14 13.77 5.35 13.49
CA MET A 14 13.82 6.60 12.71
C MET A 14 12.43 7.18 12.44
N ALA A 15 11.44 6.32 12.16
CA ALA A 15 10.05 6.76 11.99
C ALA A 15 9.48 7.33 13.30
N VAL A 16 9.69 6.66 14.43
CA VAL A 16 9.24 7.14 15.77
C VAL A 16 9.91 8.46 16.15
N ASN A 17 11.19 8.63 15.81
CA ASN A 17 11.95 9.85 16.07
C ASN A 17 11.67 10.98 15.05
N SER A 18 10.85 10.74 14.02
CA SER A 18 10.50 11.77 13.05
C SER A 18 9.63 12.84 13.70
N GLN A 19 9.74 14.07 13.18
CA GLN A 19 9.00 15.22 13.73
C GLN A 19 7.48 15.01 13.77
N ILE A 20 6.94 14.26 12.80
CA ILE A 20 5.56 13.78 12.81
C ILE A 20 5.61 12.25 12.79
N PHE A 21 5.05 11.64 13.83
CA PHE A 21 4.79 10.20 13.91
C PHE A 21 3.34 9.99 14.34
N ILE A 22 2.61 9.19 13.58
CA ILE A 22 1.23 8.80 13.90
C ILE A 22 1.24 7.31 14.23
N ASP A 23 0.71 6.98 15.42
CA ASP A 23 0.72 5.63 15.93
C ASP A 23 -0.30 4.72 15.22
N LYS A 24 0.23 3.86 14.35
CA LYS A 24 -0.48 2.77 13.64
C LYS A 24 -0.19 1.38 14.21
N SER A 25 0.32 1.28 15.44
CA SER A 25 0.72 0.02 16.06
C SER A 25 -0.41 -0.99 16.23
N MET A 26 -1.68 -0.58 16.16
CA MET A 26 -2.80 -1.52 16.14
C MET A 26 -2.84 -2.42 14.89
N LEU A 27 -2.10 -2.11 13.83
CA LEU A 27 -1.83 -3.06 12.75
C LEU A 27 -1.16 -4.34 13.27
N ILE A 28 -0.28 -4.23 14.27
CA ILE A 28 0.35 -5.38 14.93
C ILE A 28 -0.70 -6.27 15.59
N GLN A 29 -1.74 -5.69 16.21
CA GLN A 29 -2.82 -6.47 16.79
C GLN A 29 -3.57 -7.26 15.71
N ALA A 30 -3.82 -6.65 14.55
CA ALA A 30 -4.44 -7.33 13.42
C ALA A 30 -3.57 -8.49 12.88
N THR A 31 -2.25 -8.29 12.77
CA THR A 31 -1.34 -9.36 12.31
C THR A 31 -1.09 -10.43 13.37
N ASN A 32 -1.12 -10.08 14.66
CA ASN A 32 -1.03 -11.04 15.77
C ASN A 32 -2.20 -12.04 15.75
N GLN A 33 -3.39 -11.61 15.34
CA GLN A 33 -4.55 -12.51 15.18
C GLN A 33 -4.35 -13.54 14.06
N CYS A 34 -3.58 -13.19 13.03
CA CYS A 34 -3.23 -14.08 11.92
C CYS A 34 -2.06 -15.04 12.25
N MET A 35 -1.25 -14.70 13.24
CA MET A 35 -0.01 -15.41 13.58
C MET A 35 -0.23 -16.89 13.89
N ASN A 36 0.50 -17.77 13.23
CA ASN A 36 0.41 -19.23 13.37
C ASN A 36 -1.00 -19.81 13.10
N THR A 37 -1.82 -19.11 12.31
CA THR A 37 -3.16 -19.58 11.90
C THR A 37 -3.19 -19.92 10.42
N MET A 38 -4.35 -20.36 9.91
CA MET A 38 -4.56 -20.51 8.45
C MET A 38 -4.65 -19.16 7.73
N GLN A 39 -4.94 -18.08 8.45
CA GLN A 39 -5.05 -16.70 7.93
C GLN A 39 -3.70 -15.95 7.95
N ARG A 40 -2.58 -16.66 8.16
CA ARG A 40 -1.24 -16.09 8.30
C ARG A 40 -0.64 -15.43 7.06
N PHE A 41 -1.35 -15.39 5.93
CA PHE A 41 -0.88 -14.78 4.69
C PHE A 41 -1.72 -13.54 4.42
N VAL A 42 -1.11 -12.36 4.57
CA VAL A 42 -1.78 -11.05 4.52
C VAL A 42 -1.15 -10.20 3.42
N CYS A 43 -1.96 -9.70 2.48
CA CYS A 43 -1.52 -8.78 1.44
C CYS A 43 -2.27 -7.46 1.59
N VAL A 44 -1.56 -6.37 1.86
CA VAL A 44 -2.15 -5.03 2.01
C VAL A 44 -1.65 -4.12 0.91
N SER A 45 -2.50 -3.85 -0.07
CA SER A 45 -2.19 -3.03 -1.24
C SER A 45 -2.77 -1.63 -1.10
N ARG A 46 -1.93 -0.61 -1.24
CA ARG A 46 -2.31 0.79 -1.07
C ARG A 46 -1.46 1.73 -1.93
N PRO A 47 -1.95 2.94 -2.25
CA PRO A 47 -1.27 3.87 -3.14
C PRO A 47 0.15 4.22 -2.71
N ARG A 48 0.93 4.80 -3.64
CA ARG A 48 2.26 5.34 -3.30
C ARG A 48 2.14 6.39 -2.20
N ARG A 49 3.14 6.44 -1.31
CA ARG A 49 3.25 7.40 -0.20
C ARG A 49 2.22 7.24 0.94
N PHE A 50 1.49 6.13 0.96
CA PHE A 50 0.59 5.74 2.06
C PHE A 50 1.30 4.91 3.14
N GLY A 51 2.57 5.20 3.48
CA GLY A 51 3.22 4.58 4.65
C GLY A 51 3.50 3.06 4.62
N LYS A 52 3.50 2.42 3.43
CA LYS A 52 3.79 0.99 3.24
C LYS A 52 5.05 0.50 3.95
N SER A 53 6.19 1.10 3.63
CA SER A 53 7.49 0.70 4.18
C SER A 53 7.57 0.92 5.69
N VAL A 54 6.99 2.02 6.21
CA VAL A 54 6.95 2.28 7.66
C VAL A 54 6.16 1.19 8.40
N ALA A 55 5.08 0.69 7.83
CA ALA A 55 4.35 -0.45 8.41
C ALA A 55 5.18 -1.73 8.39
N ALA A 56 5.89 -2.02 7.30
CA ALA A 56 6.79 -3.18 7.23
C ALA A 56 7.97 -3.06 8.23
N ASP A 57 8.52 -1.86 8.39
CA ASP A 57 9.56 -1.56 9.40
C ASP A 57 9.05 -1.75 10.82
N MET A 58 7.82 -1.31 11.10
CA MET A 58 7.17 -1.49 12.39
C MET A 58 6.97 -2.97 12.73
N LEU A 59 6.43 -3.76 11.78
CA LEU A 59 6.25 -5.20 11.96
C LEU A 59 7.60 -5.91 12.14
N ALA A 60 8.63 -5.51 11.39
CA ALA A 60 9.97 -6.06 11.55
C ALA A 60 10.52 -5.79 12.96
N ALA A 61 10.50 -4.52 13.39
CA ALA A 61 10.97 -4.13 14.71
C ALA A 61 10.24 -4.84 15.84
N TYR A 62 8.92 -5.07 15.69
CA TYR A 62 8.09 -5.72 16.70
C TYR A 62 8.36 -7.22 16.84
N TYR A 63 8.49 -7.95 15.73
CA TYR A 63 8.60 -9.41 15.76
C TYR A 63 10.04 -9.92 15.92
N ASP A 64 11.03 -9.13 15.49
CA ASP A 64 12.44 -9.52 15.43
C ASP A 64 12.99 -9.87 16.82
N ARG A 65 13.36 -11.12 16.99
CA ARG A 65 13.87 -11.68 18.25
C ARG A 65 15.32 -11.33 18.59
N SER A 66 16.09 -10.80 17.64
CA SER A 66 17.52 -10.57 17.80
C SER A 66 17.83 -9.33 18.65
N ILE A 67 16.83 -8.47 18.85
CA ILE A 67 16.95 -7.19 19.55
C ILE A 67 15.74 -6.95 20.46
N ASP A 68 15.98 -6.39 21.64
CA ASP A 68 14.90 -5.88 22.49
C ASP A 68 14.36 -4.57 21.89
N SER A 69 13.08 -4.59 21.50
CA SER A 69 12.38 -3.43 20.95
C SER A 69 11.30 -2.87 21.86
N SER A 70 11.16 -3.40 23.09
CA SER A 70 10.08 -3.06 24.03
C SER A 70 9.91 -1.55 24.24
N ALA A 71 11.01 -0.82 24.43
CA ALA A 71 11.02 0.63 24.61
C ALA A 71 10.45 1.43 23.41
N LEU A 72 10.41 0.86 22.20
CA LEU A 72 9.78 1.52 21.04
C LEU A 72 8.25 1.38 21.05
N PHE A 73 7.72 0.38 21.76
CA PHE A 73 6.30 0.02 21.71
C PHE A 73 5.56 0.28 23.02
N GLU A 74 6.26 0.48 24.14
CA GLU A 74 5.65 0.65 25.47
C GLU A 74 4.67 1.84 25.58
N HIS A 75 4.85 2.86 24.75
CA HIS A 75 3.99 4.05 24.70
C HIS A 75 2.98 4.03 23.54
N LEU A 76 3.01 3.00 22.70
CA LEU A 76 2.12 2.87 21.55
C LEU A 76 0.85 2.09 21.94
N LYS A 77 -0.24 2.29 21.19
CA LYS A 77 -1.56 1.67 21.39
C LYS A 77 -1.48 0.14 21.55
N ILE A 78 -0.58 -0.54 20.82
CA ILE A 78 -0.38 -1.99 20.92
C ILE A 78 -0.02 -2.46 22.33
N SER A 79 0.66 -1.64 23.15
CA SER A 79 1.09 -2.02 24.50
C SER A 79 -0.05 -2.43 25.43
N SER A 80 -1.25 -1.90 25.16
CA SER A 80 -2.49 -2.20 25.90
C SER A 80 -3.13 -3.54 25.54
N GLN A 81 -2.67 -4.20 24.46
CA GLN A 81 -3.32 -5.40 23.92
C GLN A 81 -2.79 -6.66 24.58
N ALA A 82 -3.67 -7.61 24.88
CA ALA A 82 -3.29 -8.89 25.50
C ALA A 82 -2.29 -9.70 24.65
N SER A 83 -2.26 -9.51 23.33
CA SER A 83 -1.35 -10.20 22.41
C SER A 83 0.07 -9.61 22.39
N TYR A 84 0.27 -8.42 22.99
CA TYR A 84 1.50 -7.64 22.89
C TYR A 84 2.74 -8.44 23.34
N GLN A 85 2.79 -8.78 24.62
CA GLN A 85 3.94 -9.51 25.19
C GLN A 85 4.10 -10.93 24.63
N LYS A 86 3.04 -11.51 24.08
CA LYS A 86 3.08 -12.85 23.49
C LYS A 86 3.92 -12.92 22.21
N HIS A 87 3.98 -11.83 21.45
CA HIS A 87 4.58 -11.83 20.11
C HIS A 87 5.77 -10.88 19.95
N LEU A 88 5.94 -9.93 20.87
CA LEU A 88 7.05 -8.99 20.90
C LEU A 88 8.40 -9.74 20.96
N ASN A 89 9.25 -9.52 19.95
CA ASN A 89 10.58 -10.08 19.82
C ASN A 89 10.64 -11.62 19.92
N GLN A 90 9.65 -12.34 19.37
CA GLN A 90 9.54 -13.82 19.47
C GLN A 90 9.87 -14.58 18.17
N TYR A 91 10.22 -13.90 17.08
CA TYR A 91 10.33 -14.53 15.75
C TYR A 91 11.61 -14.16 15.01
N ASP A 92 12.04 -15.06 14.14
CA ASP A 92 13.00 -14.74 13.10
C ASP A 92 12.29 -13.99 11.98
N VAL A 93 12.75 -12.79 11.65
CA VAL A 93 12.11 -11.92 10.66
C VAL A 93 12.93 -11.91 9.38
N ILE A 94 12.33 -12.28 8.26
CA ILE A 94 12.89 -12.03 6.94
C ILE A 94 12.18 -10.82 6.37
N LYS A 95 12.91 -9.74 6.06
CA LYS A 95 12.36 -8.55 5.40
C LYS A 95 13.08 -8.32 4.08
N ILE A 96 12.34 -8.31 2.98
CA ILE A 96 12.88 -8.02 1.65
C ILE A 96 12.07 -6.91 0.97
N ASN A 97 12.75 -6.05 0.23
CA ASN A 97 12.14 -5.12 -0.71
C ASN A 97 12.47 -5.58 -2.13
N ILE A 98 11.46 -5.99 -2.91
CA ILE A 98 11.68 -6.61 -4.23
C ILE A 98 12.29 -5.62 -5.23
N GLN A 99 11.98 -4.33 -5.09
CA GLN A 99 12.53 -3.28 -5.95
C GLN A 99 14.07 -3.23 -5.87
N GLU A 100 14.66 -3.47 -4.71
CA GLU A 100 16.13 -3.46 -4.54
C GLU A 100 16.82 -4.55 -5.37
N PHE A 101 16.23 -5.74 -5.43
CA PHE A 101 16.75 -6.85 -6.24
C PHE A 101 16.51 -6.63 -7.72
N LEU A 102 15.33 -6.10 -8.07
CA LEU A 102 14.94 -5.82 -9.44
C LEU A 102 15.84 -4.75 -10.08
N SER A 103 16.09 -3.64 -9.39
CA SER A 103 16.99 -2.58 -9.85
C SER A 103 18.46 -3.01 -9.94
N GLY A 104 18.84 -4.09 -9.24
CA GLY A 104 20.20 -4.62 -9.21
C GLY A 104 20.45 -5.81 -10.14
N THR A 105 19.49 -6.21 -10.99
CA THR A 105 19.59 -7.38 -11.88
C THR A 105 18.97 -7.10 -13.24
N GLN A 106 19.30 -7.91 -14.26
CA GLN A 106 18.78 -7.71 -15.63
C GLN A 106 17.60 -8.64 -15.95
N THR A 107 17.53 -9.79 -15.27
CA THR A 107 16.49 -10.79 -15.50
C THR A 107 15.87 -11.25 -14.20
N VAL A 108 14.63 -11.76 -14.28
CA VAL A 108 13.94 -12.33 -13.12
C VAL A 108 14.65 -13.56 -12.58
N ASP A 109 15.32 -14.36 -13.43
CA ASP A 109 16.10 -15.51 -12.96
C ASP A 109 17.29 -15.06 -12.09
N GLU A 110 18.02 -14.03 -12.51
CA GLU A 110 19.11 -13.44 -11.71
C GLU A 110 18.58 -12.83 -10.41
N MET A 111 17.46 -12.12 -10.47
CA MET A 111 16.80 -11.54 -9.28
C MET A 111 16.47 -12.62 -8.26
N LEU A 112 15.80 -13.70 -8.68
CA LEU A 112 15.40 -14.81 -7.82
C LEU A 112 16.60 -15.59 -7.27
N GLN A 113 17.65 -15.78 -8.07
CA GLN A 113 18.89 -16.39 -7.61
C GLN A 113 19.58 -15.52 -6.54
N ARG A 114 19.58 -14.19 -6.73
CA ARG A 114 20.18 -13.25 -5.79
C ARG A 114 19.44 -13.21 -4.46
N ILE A 115 18.10 -13.16 -4.48
CA ILE A 115 17.27 -13.25 -3.27
C ILE A 115 17.61 -14.52 -2.48
N GLN A 116 17.55 -15.67 -3.14
CA GLN A 116 17.83 -16.96 -2.49
C GLN A 116 19.25 -17.01 -1.92
N LYS A 117 20.25 -16.58 -2.70
CA LYS A 117 21.64 -16.57 -2.27
C LYS A 117 21.87 -15.72 -1.03
N PHE A 118 21.30 -14.52 -0.99
CA PHE A 118 21.50 -13.59 0.13
C PHE A 118 20.80 -14.10 1.39
N LEU A 119 19.56 -14.59 1.27
CA LEU A 119 18.84 -15.16 2.40
C LEU A 119 19.50 -16.44 2.95
N ILE A 120 20.03 -17.30 2.07
CA ILE A 120 20.80 -18.48 2.48
C ILE A 120 22.04 -18.06 3.28
N TYR A 121 22.80 -17.07 2.81
CA TYR A 121 23.98 -16.58 3.52
C TYR A 121 23.63 -16.04 4.91
N ASP A 122 22.61 -15.20 5.02
CA ASP A 122 22.15 -14.68 6.31
C ASP A 122 21.72 -15.82 7.27
N LEU A 123 20.99 -16.81 6.76
CA LEU A 123 20.56 -17.97 7.56
C LEU A 123 21.76 -18.82 8.01
N MET A 124 22.73 -19.07 7.14
CA MET A 124 23.90 -19.87 7.47
C MET A 124 24.85 -19.15 8.42
N ASP A 125 24.97 -17.83 8.33
CA ASP A 125 25.79 -17.02 9.24
C ASP A 125 25.21 -17.04 10.66
N VAL A 126 23.88 -16.96 10.81
CA VAL A 126 23.19 -17.02 12.11
C VAL A 126 23.10 -18.46 12.65
N TYR A 127 22.86 -19.44 11.76
CA TYR A 127 22.57 -20.83 12.12
C TYR A 127 23.65 -21.80 11.65
N GLY A 128 24.93 -21.43 11.74
CA GLY A 128 26.06 -22.24 11.26
C GLY A 128 26.22 -23.63 11.91
N GLU A 129 25.60 -23.84 13.08
CA GLU A 129 25.54 -25.14 13.78
C GLU A 129 24.52 -26.12 13.15
N VAL A 130 23.61 -25.63 12.30
CA VAL A 130 22.59 -26.45 11.66
C VAL A 130 23.21 -27.28 10.54
N ARG A 131 22.93 -28.59 10.54
CA ARG A 131 23.28 -29.46 9.42
C ARG A 131 22.27 -29.29 8.29
N PHE A 132 22.65 -28.55 7.25
CA PHE A 132 21.83 -28.36 6.06
C PHE A 132 21.88 -29.57 5.13
N ARG A 133 20.72 -30.01 4.65
CA ARG A 133 20.59 -31.11 3.68
C ARG A 133 20.92 -30.66 2.25
N ASP A 134 20.54 -29.44 1.91
CA ASP A 134 20.83 -28.77 0.65
C ASP A 134 21.01 -27.28 0.93
N ASP A 135 22.27 -26.85 1.02
CA ASP A 135 22.69 -25.47 1.33
C ASP A 135 22.53 -24.50 0.15
N LYS A 136 22.05 -24.96 -1.00
CA LYS A 136 21.77 -24.12 -2.19
C LYS A 136 20.29 -23.88 -2.39
N ASN A 137 19.43 -24.53 -1.61
CA ASN A 137 17.98 -24.42 -1.71
C ASN A 137 17.41 -23.70 -0.49
N LEU A 138 16.97 -22.45 -0.68
CA LEU A 138 16.45 -21.60 0.40
C LEU A 138 15.33 -22.30 1.21
N ILE A 139 14.42 -22.98 0.54
CA ILE A 139 13.28 -23.64 1.18
C ILE A 139 13.77 -24.78 2.07
N GLN A 140 14.76 -25.56 1.61
CA GLN A 140 15.34 -26.62 2.40
C GLN A 140 16.14 -26.09 3.59
N VAL A 141 16.94 -25.03 3.39
CA VAL A 141 17.67 -24.34 4.45
C VAL A 141 16.71 -23.86 5.54
N MET A 142 15.63 -23.15 5.19
CA MET A 142 14.64 -22.68 6.16
C MET A 142 13.93 -23.84 6.88
N LYS A 143 13.64 -24.96 6.19
CA LYS A 143 13.09 -26.17 6.83
C LYS A 143 14.05 -26.76 7.84
N ASP A 144 15.34 -26.83 7.52
CA ASP A 144 16.35 -27.39 8.41
C ASP A 144 16.58 -26.48 9.63
N VAL A 145 16.60 -25.14 9.44
CA VAL A 145 16.62 -24.17 10.56
C VAL A 145 15.39 -24.34 11.45
N TYR A 146 14.19 -24.38 10.87
CA TYR A 146 12.96 -24.54 11.65
C TYR A 146 12.92 -25.88 12.40
N ALA A 147 13.34 -26.98 11.77
CA ALA A 147 13.39 -28.29 12.39
C ALA A 147 14.39 -28.36 13.56
N TYR A 148 15.50 -27.63 13.46
CA TYR A 148 16.51 -27.57 14.51
C TYR A 148 16.09 -26.65 15.67
N THR A 149 15.53 -25.48 15.35
CA THR A 149 15.27 -24.42 16.33
C THR A 149 13.86 -24.46 16.93
N GLY A 150 12.89 -25.00 16.20
CA GLY A 150 11.46 -24.89 16.52
C GLY A 150 10.89 -23.48 16.35
N HIS A 151 11.68 -22.51 15.90
CA HIS A 151 11.27 -21.10 15.81
C HIS A 151 10.80 -20.76 14.39
N PRO A 152 9.53 -20.40 14.21
CA PRO A 152 9.01 -20.07 12.89
C PRO A 152 9.38 -18.62 12.48
N PHE A 153 9.26 -18.35 11.19
CA PHE A 153 9.62 -17.09 10.56
C PHE A 153 8.42 -16.18 10.34
N VAL A 154 8.63 -14.88 10.53
CA VAL A 154 7.79 -13.81 9.99
C VAL A 154 8.43 -13.30 8.70
N ILE A 155 7.71 -13.39 7.58
CA ILE A 155 8.22 -12.99 6.27
C ILE A 155 7.51 -11.71 5.81
N LEU A 156 8.28 -10.65 5.59
CA LEU A 156 7.80 -9.32 5.22
C LEU A 156 8.32 -8.97 3.81
N ILE A 157 7.41 -8.76 2.87
CA ILE A 157 7.73 -8.46 1.47
C ILE A 157 7.19 -7.08 1.10
N ASP A 158 8.09 -6.11 0.97
CA ASP A 158 7.77 -4.77 0.49
C ASP A 158 7.95 -4.67 -1.04
N GLU A 159 7.17 -3.79 -1.66
CA GLU A 159 7.11 -3.60 -3.11
C GLU A 159 6.93 -4.92 -3.89
N TRP A 160 6.13 -5.85 -3.36
CA TRP A 160 5.99 -7.21 -3.94
C TRP A 160 5.50 -7.18 -5.40
N ASP A 161 4.69 -6.17 -5.75
CA ASP A 161 4.06 -5.98 -7.06
C ASP A 161 4.98 -5.28 -8.08
N CYS A 162 6.17 -4.80 -7.69
CA CYS A 162 7.04 -4.02 -8.58
C CYS A 162 7.43 -4.78 -9.85
N LEU A 163 7.57 -6.10 -9.77
CA LEU A 163 7.84 -6.96 -10.91
C LEU A 163 6.71 -6.90 -11.96
N PHE A 164 5.45 -6.80 -11.53
CA PHE A 164 4.31 -6.67 -12.46
C PHE A 164 4.25 -5.30 -13.11
N ARG A 165 4.80 -4.26 -12.46
CA ARG A 165 4.87 -2.90 -12.99
C ARG A 165 6.01 -2.71 -13.99
N GLU A 166 7.14 -3.38 -13.79
CA GLU A 166 8.32 -3.29 -14.67
C GLU A 166 8.25 -4.30 -15.82
N TYR A 167 7.84 -5.55 -15.55
CA TYR A 167 7.73 -6.63 -16.54
C TYR A 167 6.29 -6.82 -17.01
N GLN A 168 5.59 -5.72 -17.33
CA GLN A 168 4.14 -5.73 -17.62
C GLN A 168 3.74 -6.74 -18.71
N ARG A 169 4.57 -6.87 -19.75
CA ARG A 169 4.30 -7.72 -20.93
C ARG A 169 4.94 -9.11 -20.86
N SER A 170 5.69 -9.44 -19.80
CA SER A 170 6.40 -10.72 -19.71
C SER A 170 5.66 -11.67 -18.75
N GLU A 171 4.68 -12.39 -19.29
CA GLU A 171 3.94 -13.40 -18.52
C GLU A 171 4.86 -14.50 -17.97
N THR A 172 5.88 -14.89 -18.73
CA THR A 172 6.88 -15.87 -18.27
C THR A 172 7.63 -15.39 -17.03
N ALA A 173 8.06 -14.13 -17.01
CA ALA A 173 8.75 -13.53 -15.87
C ALA A 173 7.84 -13.44 -14.64
N GLN A 174 6.60 -12.97 -14.84
CA GLN A 174 5.58 -12.91 -13.79
C GLN A 174 5.27 -14.28 -13.21
N LYS A 175 5.11 -15.30 -14.07
CA LYS A 175 4.84 -16.68 -13.66
C LYS A 175 5.99 -17.27 -12.83
N LYS A 176 7.25 -17.10 -13.26
CA LYS A 176 8.42 -17.56 -12.49
C LYS A 176 8.47 -16.96 -11.08
N TYR A 177 8.19 -15.66 -10.97
CA TYR A 177 8.14 -14.98 -9.67
C TYR A 177 7.00 -15.51 -8.78
N LEU A 178 5.81 -15.70 -9.34
CA LEU A 178 4.67 -16.28 -8.62
C LEU A 178 4.89 -17.75 -8.21
N ASP A 179 5.54 -18.54 -9.06
CA ASP A 179 5.93 -19.92 -8.75
C ASP A 179 6.94 -19.95 -7.58
N PHE A 180 7.91 -19.03 -7.57
CA PHE A 180 8.85 -18.87 -6.46
C PHE A 180 8.14 -18.53 -5.15
N LEU A 181 7.27 -17.51 -5.13
CA LEU A 181 6.53 -17.12 -3.92
C LEU A 181 5.65 -18.26 -3.40
N ARG A 182 5.00 -19.03 -4.28
CA ARG A 182 4.22 -20.21 -3.88
C ARG A 182 5.10 -21.29 -3.27
N ALA A 183 6.23 -21.61 -3.89
CA ALA A 183 7.16 -22.61 -3.35
C ALA A 183 7.74 -22.18 -1.99
N TRP A 184 8.05 -20.89 -1.83
CA TRP A 184 8.64 -20.34 -0.63
C TRP A 184 7.65 -20.19 0.53
N LEU A 185 6.37 -19.93 0.28
CA LEU A 185 5.43 -19.54 1.34
C LEU A 185 4.31 -20.55 1.58
N LYS A 186 3.75 -21.12 0.50
CA LYS A 186 2.52 -21.90 0.58
C LYS A 186 2.77 -23.24 1.29
N ASP A 187 1.89 -23.55 2.24
CA ASP A 187 1.88 -24.82 3.00
C ASP A 187 3.20 -25.11 3.76
N GLN A 188 4.01 -24.08 4.01
CA GLN A 188 5.25 -24.21 4.76
C GLN A 188 5.00 -24.05 6.27
N SER A 189 5.39 -25.05 7.05
CA SER A 189 5.22 -25.07 8.51
C SER A 189 6.15 -24.09 9.24
N TYR A 190 7.21 -23.65 8.59
CA TYR A 190 8.15 -22.67 9.14
C TYR A 190 7.61 -21.24 9.06
N VAL A 191 6.48 -20.97 8.40
CA VAL A 191 5.92 -19.61 8.29
C VAL A 191 4.92 -19.36 9.41
N ALA A 192 5.23 -18.44 10.32
CA ALA A 192 4.30 -17.95 11.34
C ALA A 192 3.36 -16.88 10.79
N LEU A 193 3.90 -15.97 9.97
CA LEU A 193 3.19 -14.90 9.29
C LEU A 193 3.93 -14.55 8.00
N ALA A 194 3.20 -14.32 6.92
CA ALA A 194 3.70 -13.69 5.72
C ALA A 194 2.86 -12.44 5.45
N TYR A 195 3.49 -11.27 5.49
CA TYR A 195 2.87 -9.99 5.20
C TYR A 195 3.53 -9.39 3.96
N MET A 196 2.75 -9.07 2.94
CA MET A 196 3.26 -8.36 1.77
C MET A 196 2.47 -7.08 1.50
N THR A 197 3.17 -6.08 0.97
CA THR A 197 2.57 -4.79 0.64
C THR A 197 3.09 -4.26 -0.69
N GLY A 198 2.22 -3.55 -1.40
CA GLY A 198 2.45 -3.12 -2.76
C GLY A 198 1.42 -2.08 -3.18
N ILE A 199 1.46 -1.64 -4.43
CA ILE A 199 0.44 -0.74 -4.97
C ILE A 199 -0.76 -1.54 -5.45
N LEU A 200 -0.52 -2.58 -6.27
CA LEU A 200 -1.57 -3.39 -6.86
C LEU A 200 -1.99 -4.56 -5.95
N PRO A 201 -3.27 -4.97 -5.98
CA PRO A 201 -3.68 -6.27 -5.44
C PRO A 201 -3.05 -7.42 -6.23
N VAL A 202 -3.24 -8.66 -5.79
CA VAL A 202 -2.62 -9.81 -6.43
C VAL A 202 -3.20 -10.06 -7.82
N LYS A 203 -2.34 -10.26 -8.82
CA LYS A 203 -2.75 -10.55 -10.20
C LYS A 203 -3.79 -11.67 -10.26
N LYS A 204 -4.86 -11.46 -11.03
CA LYS A 204 -5.90 -12.47 -11.28
C LYS A 204 -5.67 -13.16 -12.63
N TYR A 205 -5.85 -14.48 -12.66
CA TYR A 205 -5.98 -15.27 -13.89
C TYR A 205 -7.42 -15.77 -13.98
N GLY A 206 -8.22 -15.10 -14.81
CA GLY A 206 -9.69 -15.26 -14.76
C GLY A 206 -10.24 -14.69 -13.45
N SER A 207 -11.08 -15.45 -12.75
CA SER A 207 -11.66 -15.06 -11.45
C SER A 207 -10.77 -15.36 -10.24
N HIS A 208 -9.61 -16.00 -10.43
CA HIS A 208 -8.78 -16.49 -9.33
C HIS A 208 -7.50 -15.68 -9.16
N SER A 209 -7.19 -15.30 -7.92
CA SER A 209 -5.91 -14.70 -7.53
C SER A 209 -4.75 -15.68 -7.72
N ALA A 210 -3.64 -15.20 -8.28
CA ALA A 210 -2.45 -16.00 -8.54
C ALA A 210 -1.79 -16.52 -7.25
N LEU A 211 -2.02 -15.86 -6.12
CA LEU A 211 -1.56 -16.24 -4.78
C LEU A 211 -2.76 -16.39 -3.84
N ASN A 212 -3.66 -17.31 -4.17
CA ASN A 212 -4.90 -17.53 -3.42
C ASN A 212 -4.76 -17.94 -1.94
N MET A 213 -3.54 -18.14 -1.43
CA MET A 213 -3.31 -18.32 0.01
C MET A 213 -3.37 -17.00 0.78
N PHE A 214 -3.19 -15.85 0.13
CA PHE A 214 -3.24 -14.55 0.78
C PHE A 214 -4.67 -14.03 0.94
N THR A 215 -4.96 -13.49 2.12
CA THR A 215 -6.10 -12.58 2.29
C THR A 215 -5.68 -11.19 1.80
N GLU A 216 -6.38 -10.69 0.80
CA GLU A 216 -6.06 -9.43 0.12
C GLU A 216 -6.90 -8.28 0.69
N TYR A 217 -6.23 -7.17 1.01
CA TYR A 217 -6.83 -5.91 1.42
C TYR A 217 -6.38 -4.84 0.44
N SER A 218 -7.32 -4.05 -0.09
CA SER A 218 -7.01 -3.03 -1.10
C SER A 218 -7.94 -1.81 -0.99
N MET A 219 -7.67 -0.77 -1.78
CA MET A 219 -8.51 0.44 -1.80
C MET A 219 -9.98 0.19 -2.16
N THR A 220 -10.28 -0.92 -2.84
CA THR A 220 -11.68 -1.29 -3.17
C THR A 220 -12.30 -2.22 -2.14
N GLU A 221 -11.47 -2.95 -1.38
CA GLU A 221 -11.87 -3.96 -0.40
C GLU A 221 -10.91 -3.91 0.80
N PRO A 222 -11.04 -2.91 1.69
CA PRO A 222 -10.03 -2.63 2.71
C PRO A 222 -10.20 -3.48 3.98
N GLY A 223 -11.38 -4.07 4.20
CA GLY A 223 -11.69 -4.92 5.36
C GLY A 223 -11.32 -4.28 6.70
N ASN A 224 -10.87 -5.11 7.65
CA ASN A 224 -10.40 -4.66 8.96
C ASN A 224 -9.03 -3.95 8.92
N MET A 225 -8.39 -3.85 7.75
CA MET A 225 -7.12 -3.14 7.58
C MET A 225 -7.32 -1.66 7.25
N ALA A 226 -8.57 -1.22 6.98
CA ALA A 226 -8.90 0.15 6.61
C ALA A 226 -8.24 1.24 7.49
N PRO A 227 -8.24 1.16 8.85
CA PRO A 227 -7.64 2.18 9.74
C PRO A 227 -6.15 2.44 9.51
N TYR A 228 -5.47 1.50 8.87
CA TYR A 228 -4.01 1.49 8.72
C TYR A 228 -3.57 1.94 7.34
N PHE A 229 -4.49 2.27 6.42
CA PHE A 229 -4.15 2.60 5.03
C PHE A 229 -3.47 3.96 4.92
N GLY A 230 -3.97 4.98 5.63
CA GLY A 230 -3.43 6.34 5.65
C GLY A 230 -3.59 6.99 7.01
N PHE A 231 -3.64 8.32 7.05
CA PHE A 231 -4.07 9.05 8.24
C PHE A 231 -5.59 9.15 8.25
N THR A 232 -6.18 8.97 9.43
CA THR A 232 -7.61 9.18 9.68
C THR A 232 -7.91 10.66 9.85
N GLU A 233 -9.18 11.03 9.72
CA GLU A 233 -9.64 12.40 9.91
C GLU A 233 -9.25 12.94 11.30
N GLU A 234 -9.42 12.13 12.34
CA GLU A 234 -9.09 12.48 13.73
C GLU A 234 -7.58 12.75 13.88
N GLU A 235 -6.73 11.89 13.31
CA GLU A 235 -5.27 12.08 13.34
C GLU A 235 -4.84 13.35 12.58
N VAL A 236 -5.52 13.69 11.47
CA VAL A 236 -5.23 14.92 10.72
C VAL A 236 -5.71 16.16 11.49
N GLN A 237 -6.85 16.07 12.18
CA GLN A 237 -7.34 17.15 13.03
C GLN A 237 -6.35 17.44 14.17
N GLU A 238 -5.89 16.40 14.89
CA GLU A 238 -4.88 16.53 15.95
C GLU A 238 -3.58 17.17 15.42
N LEU A 239 -3.13 16.79 14.23
CA LEU A 239 -1.97 17.41 13.59
C LEU A 239 -2.20 18.88 13.22
N CYS A 240 -3.39 19.22 12.71
CA CYS A 240 -3.73 20.61 12.40
C CYS A 240 -3.71 21.47 13.67
N GLU A 241 -4.23 20.97 14.79
CA GLU A 241 -4.18 21.66 16.08
C GLU A 241 -2.74 21.85 16.57
N LEU A 242 -1.92 20.80 16.53
CA LEU A 242 -0.52 20.83 16.96
C LEU A 242 0.33 21.80 16.14
N TYR A 243 0.15 21.84 14.82
CA TYR A 243 0.91 22.69 13.89
C TYR A 243 0.24 24.04 13.58
N GLN A 244 -0.89 24.34 14.25
CA GLN A 244 -1.67 25.57 14.07
C GLN A 244 -2.08 25.81 12.60
N MET A 245 -2.50 24.75 11.93
CA MET A 245 -2.97 24.73 10.54
C MET A 245 -4.50 24.65 10.49
N ASN A 246 -5.11 25.13 9.41
CA ASN A 246 -6.56 25.10 9.25
C ASN A 246 -7.03 23.68 8.82
N PHE A 247 -7.79 23.01 9.68
CA PHE A 247 -8.29 21.66 9.39
C PHE A 247 -9.25 21.61 8.19
N GLU A 248 -10.13 22.58 8.02
CA GLU A 248 -11.06 22.65 6.89
C GLU A 248 -10.34 22.76 5.54
N GLU A 249 -9.24 23.52 5.51
CA GLU A 249 -8.40 23.63 4.33
C GLU A 249 -7.59 22.33 4.11
N ALA A 250 -7.07 21.71 5.17
CA ALA A 250 -6.43 20.40 5.08
C ALA A 250 -7.38 19.33 4.51
N ARG A 251 -8.63 19.33 4.97
CA ARG A 251 -9.72 18.49 4.46
C ARG A 251 -9.93 18.74 2.97
N ALA A 252 -10.16 19.98 2.55
CA ALA A 252 -10.34 20.30 1.13
C ALA A 252 -9.16 19.86 0.24
N TRP A 253 -7.93 19.90 0.77
CA TRP A 253 -6.73 19.54 0.03
C TRP A 253 -6.47 18.04 -0.06
N TYR A 254 -6.70 17.30 1.02
CA TYR A 254 -6.15 15.95 1.19
C TYR A 254 -7.18 14.88 1.57
N ASP A 255 -8.40 15.27 1.96
CA ASP A 255 -9.49 14.34 2.28
C ASP A 255 -10.17 13.83 1.02
N GLY A 256 -10.52 12.55 1.00
CA GLY A 256 -11.37 12.02 -0.07
C GLY A 256 -11.20 10.54 -0.38
N TYR A 257 -10.38 9.82 0.37
CA TYR A 257 -10.28 8.36 0.22
C TYR A 257 -11.21 7.68 1.22
N GLY A 258 -12.46 7.44 0.81
CA GLY A 258 -13.45 6.76 1.62
C GLY A 258 -13.21 5.25 1.67
N LEU A 259 -13.08 4.69 2.87
CA LEU A 259 -12.94 3.24 3.08
C LEU A 259 -14.06 2.75 4.00
N VAL A 260 -14.68 1.62 3.66
CA VAL A 260 -15.73 0.99 4.46
C VAL A 260 -15.22 -0.33 5.03
N GLN A 261 -15.31 -0.47 6.35
CA GLN A 261 -15.08 -1.72 7.06
C GLN A 261 -16.43 -2.27 7.51
N HIS A 262 -16.78 -3.46 7.05
CA HIS A 262 -17.97 -4.17 7.50
C HIS A 262 -17.66 -5.02 8.75
N GLU A 263 -18.46 -4.86 9.79
CA GLU A 263 -18.42 -5.65 11.01
C GLU A 263 -19.77 -6.34 11.27
N ARG A 264 -19.79 -7.29 12.21
CA ARG A 264 -21.04 -8.00 12.57
C ARG A 264 -22.15 -7.06 13.06
N THR A 265 -21.77 -5.94 13.67
CA THR A 265 -22.70 -4.99 14.34
C THR A 265 -22.97 -3.73 13.52
N GLY A 266 -22.43 -3.61 12.31
CA GLY A 266 -22.61 -2.44 11.46
C GLY A 266 -21.39 -2.19 10.57
N GLU A 267 -21.24 -0.95 10.15
CA GLU A 267 -20.17 -0.52 9.25
C GLU A 267 -19.43 0.65 9.87
N ILE A 268 -18.11 0.66 9.70
CA ILE A 268 -17.25 1.77 10.10
C ILE A 268 -16.71 2.40 8.83
N ARG A 269 -16.88 3.72 8.73
CA ARG A 269 -16.41 4.51 7.59
C ARG A 269 -15.20 5.31 8.01
N TYR A 270 -14.20 5.30 7.16
CA TYR A 270 -12.99 6.07 7.35
C TYR A 270 -12.81 7.02 6.19
N SER A 271 -12.46 8.27 6.50
CA SER A 271 -11.89 9.20 5.54
C SER A 271 -10.37 9.18 5.68
N MET A 272 -9.70 8.68 4.65
CA MET A 272 -8.25 8.51 4.64
C MET A 272 -7.57 9.67 3.93
N TYR A 273 -6.44 10.07 4.51
CA TYR A 273 -5.58 11.13 4.01
C TYR A 273 -4.22 10.56 3.64
N SER A 274 -3.60 11.11 2.59
CA SER A 274 -2.22 10.80 2.20
C SER A 274 -1.25 11.23 3.32
N PRO A 275 -0.56 10.29 3.99
CA PRO A 275 0.38 10.62 5.07
C PRO A 275 1.47 11.59 4.61
N LYS A 276 2.03 11.38 3.41
CA LYS A 276 3.08 12.26 2.87
C LYS A 276 2.56 13.68 2.65
N SER A 277 1.36 13.82 2.09
CA SER A 277 0.81 15.14 1.79
C SER A 277 0.51 15.94 3.05
N VAL A 278 -0.11 15.29 4.05
CA VAL A 278 -0.37 15.90 5.35
C VAL A 278 0.93 16.28 6.04
N VAL A 279 1.90 15.37 6.13
CA VAL A 279 3.20 15.65 6.77
C VAL A 279 3.89 16.85 6.12
N GLU A 280 3.99 16.90 4.79
CA GLU A 280 4.64 18.02 4.11
C GLU A 280 3.88 19.34 4.31
N ALA A 281 2.54 19.30 4.34
CA ALA A 281 1.75 20.51 4.57
C ALA A 281 1.95 21.07 5.97
N MET A 282 1.96 20.21 7.00
CA MET A 282 2.20 20.60 8.39
C MET A 282 3.61 21.15 8.58
N LEU A 283 4.63 20.44 8.09
CA LEU A 283 6.03 20.85 8.26
C LEU A 283 6.38 22.14 7.50
N ARG A 284 5.71 22.40 6.36
CA ARG A 284 5.95 23.61 5.55
C ARG A 284 5.01 24.76 5.90
N HIS A 285 4.03 24.53 6.77
CA HIS A 285 2.93 25.46 7.04
C HIS A 285 2.26 25.98 5.76
N LYS A 286 2.05 25.08 4.78
CA LYS A 286 1.52 25.45 3.47
C LYS A 286 0.76 24.27 2.86
N PHE A 287 -0.45 24.51 2.37
CA PHE A 287 -1.16 23.54 1.56
C PHE A 287 -0.69 23.59 0.10
N GLY A 288 -0.63 22.42 -0.54
CA GLY A 288 -0.09 22.28 -1.88
C GLY A 288 -0.03 20.83 -2.36
N THR A 289 0.54 20.65 -3.55
CA THR A 289 0.76 19.33 -4.16
C THR A 289 2.10 18.74 -3.69
N TYR A 290 2.02 17.73 -2.83
CA TYR A 290 3.14 17.05 -2.17
C TYR A 290 3.19 15.55 -2.46
N TRP A 291 2.10 14.98 -2.96
CA TRP A 291 2.03 13.59 -3.39
C TRP A 291 2.91 13.32 -4.64
N ASN A 292 3.22 14.37 -5.41
CA ASN A 292 3.81 14.27 -6.73
C ASN A 292 5.18 13.59 -6.79
N GLN A 293 5.24 12.57 -7.65
CA GLN A 293 6.45 12.11 -8.33
C GLN A 293 6.16 12.04 -9.83
N THR A 294 7.14 12.42 -10.64
CA THR A 294 7.07 12.47 -12.12
C THR A 294 6.55 11.16 -12.74
N GLU A 295 6.93 10.02 -12.18
CA GLU A 295 6.58 8.69 -12.70
C GLU A 295 5.07 8.37 -12.57
N THR A 296 4.47 8.66 -11.42
CA THR A 296 3.02 8.48 -11.19
C THR A 296 2.20 9.36 -12.12
N TYR A 297 2.65 10.60 -12.35
CA TYR A 297 1.96 11.57 -13.20
C TYR A 297 1.98 11.16 -14.68
N GLU A 298 3.11 10.65 -15.18
CA GLU A 298 3.18 10.11 -16.54
C GLU A 298 2.29 8.86 -16.72
N ALA A 299 2.16 8.03 -15.68
CA ALA A 299 1.18 6.94 -15.66
C ALA A 299 -0.26 7.47 -15.79
N LEU A 300 -0.65 8.49 -15.01
CA LEU A 300 -1.99 9.09 -15.12
C LEU A 300 -2.27 9.56 -16.56
N LYS A 301 -1.35 10.33 -17.16
CA LYS A 301 -1.47 10.80 -18.54
C LYS A 301 -1.67 9.67 -19.53
N LEU A 302 -0.92 8.59 -19.39
CA LEU A 302 -1.01 7.42 -20.26
C LEU A 302 -2.42 6.81 -20.20
N TYR A 303 -2.93 6.57 -19.00
CA TYR A 303 -4.19 5.88 -18.78
C TYR A 303 -5.40 6.71 -19.18
N ILE A 304 -5.47 7.99 -18.80
CA ILE A 304 -6.63 8.83 -19.13
C ILE A 304 -6.71 9.18 -20.63
N ARG A 305 -5.64 8.94 -21.40
CA ARG A 305 -5.62 9.12 -22.86
C ARG A 305 -6.05 7.88 -23.62
N MET A 306 -6.18 6.73 -22.96
CA MET A 306 -6.61 5.50 -23.61
C MET A 306 -7.96 5.71 -24.30
N ASN A 307 -8.09 5.22 -25.53
CA ASN A 307 -9.29 5.37 -26.33
C ASN A 307 -10.32 4.26 -26.01
N LEU A 308 -10.57 4.04 -24.72
CA LEU A 308 -11.58 3.10 -24.26
C LEU A 308 -12.90 3.84 -24.13
N ASN A 309 -13.94 3.29 -24.76
CA ASN A 309 -15.27 3.89 -24.93
C ASN A 309 -15.76 4.60 -23.65
N GLY A 310 -15.86 5.93 -23.70
CA GLY A 310 -16.40 6.76 -22.61
C GLY A 310 -15.44 7.12 -21.48
N LEU A 311 -14.17 6.68 -21.50
CA LEU A 311 -13.21 6.99 -20.43
C LEU A 311 -12.96 8.50 -20.30
N LYS A 312 -12.81 9.21 -21.43
CA LYS A 312 -12.61 10.68 -21.43
C LYS A 312 -13.81 11.42 -20.84
N ASP A 313 -15.02 11.01 -21.21
CA ASP A 313 -16.25 11.61 -20.70
C ASP A 313 -16.41 11.36 -19.20
N ALA A 314 -16.07 10.15 -18.73
CA ALA A 314 -16.03 9.84 -17.31
C ALA A 314 -15.04 10.75 -16.55
N VAL A 315 -13.84 10.97 -17.08
CA VAL A 315 -12.86 11.89 -16.48
C VAL A 315 -13.39 13.34 -16.43
N VAL A 316 -14.07 13.79 -17.48
CA VAL A 316 -14.69 15.13 -17.50
C VAL A 316 -15.78 15.26 -16.44
N LYS A 317 -16.65 14.25 -16.31
CA LYS A 317 -17.70 14.20 -15.28
C LYS A 317 -17.11 14.24 -13.87
N MET A 318 -16.09 13.43 -13.58
CA MET A 318 -15.44 13.44 -12.26
C MET A 318 -14.75 14.77 -11.95
N LEU A 319 -14.18 15.46 -12.94
CA LEU A 319 -13.64 16.82 -12.77
C LEU A 319 -14.72 17.87 -12.51
N ALA A 320 -15.97 17.61 -12.93
CA ALA A 320 -17.13 18.43 -12.57
C ALA A 320 -17.73 18.06 -11.20
N GLY A 321 -17.13 17.08 -10.49
CA GLY A 321 -17.60 16.60 -9.19
C GLY A 321 -18.69 15.52 -9.27
N GLU A 322 -18.95 14.94 -10.44
CA GLU A 322 -19.90 13.85 -10.60
C GLU A 322 -19.28 12.48 -10.29
N ASN A 323 -20.10 11.57 -9.75
CA ASN A 323 -19.72 10.17 -9.55
C ASN A 323 -19.86 9.37 -10.85
N VAL A 324 -18.95 8.43 -11.10
CA VAL A 324 -19.02 7.53 -12.26
C VAL A 324 -19.13 6.09 -11.79
N SER A 325 -20.19 5.39 -12.19
CA SER A 325 -20.35 3.96 -11.92
C SER A 325 -19.33 3.12 -12.70
N ILE A 326 -18.77 2.14 -12.01
CA ILE A 326 -17.79 1.18 -12.53
C ILE A 326 -18.03 -0.22 -11.97
N ASN A 327 -17.64 -1.23 -12.73
CA ASN A 327 -17.51 -2.61 -12.24
C ASN A 327 -16.03 -2.94 -11.99
N THR A 328 -15.64 -3.14 -10.74
CA THR A 328 -14.25 -3.49 -10.36
C THR A 328 -13.90 -4.97 -10.62
N GLY A 329 -14.92 -5.82 -10.82
CA GLY A 329 -14.76 -7.27 -10.96
C GLY A 329 -14.10 -7.72 -12.26
N THR A 330 -14.09 -6.87 -13.31
CA THR A 330 -13.44 -7.16 -14.59
C THR A 330 -11.93 -6.92 -14.57
N PHE A 331 -11.44 -6.17 -13.58
CA PHE A 331 -10.03 -5.82 -13.49
C PHE A 331 -9.16 -7.02 -13.09
N THR A 332 -8.13 -7.31 -13.91
CA THR A 332 -7.22 -8.45 -13.72
C THR A 332 -6.06 -8.17 -12.77
N ASN A 333 -6.05 -7.01 -12.10
CA ASN A 333 -4.98 -6.56 -11.21
C ASN A 333 -3.62 -6.44 -11.94
N ASP A 334 -3.62 -5.89 -13.16
CA ASP A 334 -2.41 -5.55 -13.90
C ASP A 334 -2.48 -4.16 -14.59
N MET A 335 -1.38 -3.75 -15.23
CA MET A 335 -1.22 -2.40 -15.78
C MET A 335 -1.42 -2.31 -17.30
N THR A 336 -1.83 -3.40 -17.97
CA THR A 336 -1.81 -3.48 -19.45
C THR A 336 -3.05 -4.09 -20.07
N ASN A 337 -3.71 -5.04 -19.42
CA ASN A 337 -4.79 -5.81 -19.99
C ASN A 337 -6.14 -5.15 -19.66
N PHE A 338 -6.43 -4.05 -20.35
CA PHE A 338 -7.70 -3.35 -20.17
C PHE A 338 -8.67 -3.70 -21.31
N SER A 339 -9.88 -4.13 -20.93
CA SER A 339 -10.97 -4.40 -21.86
C SER A 339 -11.99 -3.27 -21.89
N THR A 340 -12.14 -2.55 -20.77
CA THR A 340 -13.17 -1.52 -20.58
C THR A 340 -12.59 -0.28 -19.88
N LYS A 341 -13.37 0.82 -19.88
CA LYS A 341 -13.04 2.00 -19.07
C LYS A 341 -12.94 1.66 -17.57
N ASP A 342 -13.72 0.68 -17.11
CA ASP A 342 -13.83 0.32 -15.70
C ASP A 342 -12.53 -0.32 -15.20
N ASP A 343 -11.83 -1.09 -16.04
CA ASP A 343 -10.51 -1.65 -15.71
C ASP A 343 -9.48 -0.53 -15.47
N VAL A 344 -9.51 0.52 -16.30
CA VAL A 344 -8.62 1.68 -16.16
C VAL A 344 -8.98 2.49 -14.91
N LEU A 345 -10.27 2.74 -14.69
CA LEU A 345 -10.73 3.47 -13.50
C LEU A 345 -10.41 2.70 -12.21
N THR A 346 -10.54 1.38 -12.21
CA THR A 346 -10.17 0.52 -11.07
C THR A 346 -8.66 0.57 -10.81
N LEU A 347 -7.83 0.53 -11.85
CA LEU A 347 -6.39 0.77 -11.70
C LEU A 347 -6.11 2.15 -11.07
N LEU A 348 -6.79 3.20 -11.53
CA LEU A 348 -6.62 4.55 -10.99
C LEU A 348 -7.02 4.66 -9.52
N VAL A 349 -7.98 3.85 -9.04
CA VAL A 349 -8.29 3.71 -7.60
C VAL A 349 -7.07 3.16 -6.84
N HIS A 350 -6.48 2.05 -7.29
CA HIS A 350 -5.30 1.46 -6.63
C HIS A 350 -4.06 2.35 -6.69
N LEU A 351 -3.92 3.14 -7.76
CA LEU A 351 -2.86 4.15 -7.87
C LEU A 351 -3.08 5.38 -6.99
N GLY A 352 -4.27 5.56 -6.41
CA GLY A 352 -4.64 6.70 -5.56
C GLY A 352 -5.13 7.93 -6.34
N TYR A 353 -5.43 7.80 -7.62
CA TYR A 353 -5.99 8.88 -8.44
C TYR A 353 -7.52 8.99 -8.34
N LEU A 354 -8.17 7.92 -7.91
CA LEU A 354 -9.61 7.89 -7.65
C LEU A 354 -9.86 7.30 -6.26
N THR A 355 -10.98 7.66 -5.66
CA THR A 355 -11.58 6.91 -4.55
C THR A 355 -12.70 6.04 -5.08
N TYR A 356 -13.01 4.94 -4.39
CA TYR A 356 -14.10 4.04 -4.72
C TYR A 356 -15.12 4.00 -3.59
N ASP A 357 -16.38 4.20 -3.95
CA ASP A 357 -17.52 3.96 -3.08
C ASP A 357 -18.08 2.58 -3.41
N SER A 358 -17.84 1.61 -2.52
CA SER A 358 -18.23 0.21 -2.69
C SER A 358 -19.74 -0.02 -2.58
N GLU A 359 -20.49 0.89 -1.97
CA GLU A 359 -21.95 0.74 -1.82
C GLU A 359 -22.68 1.17 -3.08
N ASN A 360 -22.23 2.28 -3.68
CA ASN A 360 -22.81 2.82 -4.90
C ASN A 360 -22.10 2.30 -6.16
N GLU A 361 -21.00 1.56 -5.98
CA GLU A 361 -20.12 1.08 -7.06
C GLU A 361 -19.67 2.24 -7.98
N THR A 362 -19.25 3.35 -7.38
CA THR A 362 -18.83 4.56 -8.11
C THR A 362 -17.43 5.02 -7.76
N VAL A 363 -16.83 5.79 -8.67
CA VAL A 363 -15.55 6.47 -8.46
C VAL A 363 -15.66 7.97 -8.62
N THR A 364 -14.80 8.68 -7.88
CA THR A 364 -14.62 10.12 -7.94
C THR A 364 -13.15 10.50 -7.79
N ILE A 365 -12.80 11.72 -8.21
CA ILE A 365 -11.51 12.32 -7.87
C ILE A 365 -11.57 12.70 -6.38
N PRO A 366 -10.63 12.21 -5.55
CA PRO A 366 -10.79 12.26 -4.10
C PRO A 366 -10.71 13.69 -3.55
N ASN A 367 -9.71 14.46 -3.98
CA ASN A 367 -9.37 15.72 -3.33
C ASN A 367 -8.80 16.75 -4.31
N LYS A 368 -8.59 17.97 -3.81
CA LYS A 368 -8.05 19.08 -4.61
C LYS A 368 -6.64 18.82 -5.12
N GLU A 369 -5.79 18.16 -4.32
CA GLU A 369 -4.43 17.79 -4.73
C GLU A 369 -4.45 16.92 -5.99
N VAL A 370 -5.24 15.85 -5.99
CA VAL A 370 -5.36 14.93 -7.12
C VAL A 370 -6.09 15.57 -8.30
N SER A 371 -7.12 16.39 -8.04
CA SER A 371 -7.81 17.15 -9.11
C SER A 371 -6.84 18.03 -9.90
N GLN A 372 -5.86 18.64 -9.24
CA GLN A 372 -4.84 19.45 -9.91
C GLN A 372 -3.98 18.62 -10.87
N GLU A 373 -3.71 17.35 -10.54
CA GLU A 373 -2.97 16.43 -11.40
C GLU A 373 -3.76 16.06 -12.66
N TYR A 374 -5.08 15.84 -12.54
CA TYR A 374 -5.94 15.64 -13.70
C TYR A 374 -5.97 16.87 -14.61
N ILE A 375 -6.05 18.08 -14.05
CA ILE A 375 -6.00 19.34 -14.83
C ILE A 375 -4.65 19.45 -15.56
N ASN A 376 -3.55 19.15 -14.87
CA ASN A 376 -2.20 19.20 -15.45
C ASN A 376 -2.01 18.16 -16.56
N ALA A 377 -2.44 16.92 -16.35
CA ALA A 377 -2.33 15.83 -17.31
C ALA A 377 -3.11 16.10 -18.61
N ARG A 378 -4.10 17.00 -18.54
CA ARG A 378 -4.93 17.46 -19.65
C ARG A 378 -4.39 18.66 -20.41
N LYS A 379 -3.28 19.31 -20.01
CA LYS A 379 -2.73 20.45 -20.75
C LYS A 379 -2.31 20.13 -22.19
N ASP A 380 -2.21 18.86 -22.57
CA ASP A 380 -2.00 18.43 -23.97
C ASP A 380 -3.29 18.02 -24.71
N TYR A 381 -4.47 18.13 -24.08
CA TYR A 381 -5.76 17.90 -24.74
C TYR A 381 -6.09 19.12 -25.61
N ARG A 382 -6.17 18.95 -26.93
CA ARG A 382 -6.67 20.01 -27.82
C ARG A 382 -8.20 20.09 -27.73
N GLY A 383 -8.75 21.24 -27.34
CA GLY A 383 -10.19 21.48 -27.28
C GLY A 383 -10.61 22.66 -26.38
N ASN A 384 -11.86 23.12 -26.54
CA ASN A 384 -12.45 24.16 -25.68
C ASN A 384 -13.11 23.52 -24.46
N LEU A 385 -12.59 23.78 -23.25
CA LEU A 385 -13.27 23.44 -22.01
C LEU A 385 -13.99 24.65 -21.43
N LEU A 386 -15.17 24.41 -20.85
CA LEU A 386 -15.85 25.34 -19.97
C LEU A 386 -15.88 24.69 -18.59
N LEU A 387 -15.13 25.25 -17.64
CA LEU A 387 -15.23 24.90 -16.23
C LEU A 387 -16.24 25.86 -15.59
N ALA A 388 -17.20 25.32 -14.85
CA ALA A 388 -18.15 26.13 -14.09
C ALA A 388 -18.03 25.74 -12.61
N GLY A 389 -17.42 26.62 -11.81
CA GLY A 389 -17.36 26.47 -10.36
C GLY A 389 -18.50 27.23 -9.70
N ILE A 390 -19.35 26.55 -8.93
CA ILE A 390 -20.39 27.19 -8.11
C ILE A 390 -19.89 27.20 -6.67
N ASN A 391 -19.72 28.40 -6.11
CA ASN A 391 -19.37 28.61 -4.72
C ASN A 391 -20.54 29.25 -3.97
N TYR A 392 -20.71 28.88 -2.71
CA TYR A 392 -21.76 29.42 -1.83
C TYR A 392 -21.13 30.04 -0.59
N GLU A 393 -21.39 31.34 -0.39
CA GLU A 393 -20.84 32.08 0.73
C GLU A 393 -21.89 32.21 1.84
N ARG A 394 -21.69 31.47 2.94
CA ARG A 394 -22.71 31.27 3.99
C ARG A 394 -23.10 32.55 4.75
N ASN A 395 -22.16 33.48 4.90
CA ASN A 395 -22.35 34.73 5.65
C ASN A 395 -23.18 35.76 4.88
N THR A 396 -23.01 35.78 3.56
CA THR A 396 -23.66 36.72 2.64
C THR A 396 -24.88 36.08 1.94
N LYS A 397 -25.03 34.76 2.05
CA LYS A 397 -26.03 33.92 1.37
C LYS A 397 -25.97 34.04 -0.17
N THR A 398 -24.82 34.43 -0.71
CA THR A 398 -24.63 34.61 -2.15
C THR A 398 -24.07 33.34 -2.79
N HIS A 399 -24.62 32.97 -3.94
CA HIS A 399 -24.02 31.98 -4.83
C HIS A 399 -23.19 32.74 -5.88
N SER A 400 -21.95 32.34 -6.08
CA SER A 400 -21.11 32.84 -7.16
C SER A 400 -20.79 31.70 -8.12
N CYS A 401 -21.09 31.89 -9.40
CA CYS A 401 -20.69 30.97 -10.45
C CYS A 401 -19.51 31.59 -11.21
N VAL A 402 -18.37 30.92 -11.19
CA VAL A 402 -17.19 31.27 -11.97
C VAL A 402 -17.13 30.34 -13.16
N ILE A 403 -17.33 30.90 -14.36
CA ILE A 403 -17.23 30.15 -15.61
C ILE A 403 -15.90 30.52 -16.27
N GLU A 404 -14.98 29.57 -16.28
CA GLU A 404 -13.69 29.71 -16.94
C GLU A 404 -13.71 28.97 -18.26
N LYS A 405 -13.53 29.72 -19.36
CA LYS A 405 -13.28 29.13 -20.66
C LYS A 405 -11.79 28.88 -20.80
N ILE A 406 -11.42 27.62 -20.82
CA ILE A 406 -10.04 27.19 -21.07
C ILE A 406 -9.98 26.72 -22.52
N THR A 407 -9.40 27.55 -23.37
CA THR A 407 -8.94 27.14 -24.71
C THR A 407 -7.58 26.49 -24.52
N ILE A 408 -7.45 25.18 -24.77
CA ILE A 408 -6.17 24.45 -24.69
C ILE A 408 -5.62 24.21 -26.09
#